data_AF-A0A935BKQ9-F1
#
_entry.id   AF-A0A935BKQ9-F1
#
_cell.length_a   1.000
_cell.length_b   1.000
_cell.length_c   1.000
_cell.angle_alpha   90.00
_cell.angle_beta   90.00
_cell.angle_gamma   90.00
#
_symmetry.space_group_name_H-M   'P 1'
#
loop_
_entity.id
_entity.type
_entity.pdbx_description
1 polymer ?
#
loop_
_entity_poly.entity_id
_entity_poly.type
_entity_poly.pdbx_seq_one_letter_code
_entity_poly.pdbx_strand_id
1 'polypeptide(L)'
;MTLYTSSDCAPCDSGRRLLQQRGIPYSERLVTSDADAAALERTVGARTVPALTIGAQALRGLSEMEWTAYLDAAGYPRESRLPSGWQPPTPTPLVERVPVRPQAAEPAPPAEPAAPSTPTAEPTPPGTLRF
;
A
#
# COMPACT_ATOMS: atom_id res chain seq x y z
N MET A 1 1.40 -3.99 -12.55
CA MET A 1 1.05 -5.31 -11.96
C MET A 1 1.81 -5.49 -10.65
N THR A 2 1.27 -6.29 -9.75
CA THR A 2 1.87 -6.50 -8.42
C THR A 2 2.06 -7.98 -8.15
N LEU A 3 3.29 -8.36 -7.80
CA LEU A 3 3.67 -9.71 -7.38
C LEU A 3 3.69 -9.74 -5.85
N TYR A 4 2.99 -10.69 -5.24
CA TYR A 4 3.00 -10.92 -3.80
C TYR A 4 3.85 -12.15 -3.50
N THR A 5 4.82 -12.00 -2.61
CA THR A 5 5.81 -13.02 -2.26
C THR A 5 5.97 -13.11 -0.73
N SER A 6 6.68 -14.11 -0.24
CA SER A 6 7.14 -14.16 1.15
C SER A 6 8.66 -14.37 1.18
N SER A 7 9.25 -14.12 2.35
CA SER A 7 10.59 -14.61 2.66
C SER A 7 10.59 -16.15 2.58
N ASP A 8 11.67 -16.72 2.04
CA ASP A 8 11.84 -18.17 1.91
C ASP A 8 10.74 -18.86 1.08
N CYS A 9 10.65 -18.52 -0.21
CA CYS A 9 9.62 -19.05 -1.10
C CYS A 9 10.17 -19.37 -2.50
N ALA A 10 10.55 -20.63 -2.71
CA ALA A 10 11.05 -21.13 -4.01
C ALA A 10 10.10 -20.87 -5.22
N PRO A 11 8.77 -21.07 -5.11
CA PRO A 11 7.88 -20.72 -6.23
C PRO A 11 7.79 -19.20 -6.46
N CYS A 12 8.03 -18.39 -5.43
CA CYS A 12 8.10 -16.93 -5.59
C CYS A 12 9.30 -16.52 -6.44
N ASP A 13 10.46 -17.13 -6.25
CA ASP A 13 11.65 -16.90 -7.09
C ASP A 13 11.42 -17.26 -8.55
N SER A 14 10.72 -18.37 -8.81
CA SER A 14 10.36 -18.78 -10.17
C SER A 14 9.40 -17.77 -10.82
N GLY A 15 8.42 -17.26 -10.06
CA GLY A 15 7.54 -16.18 -10.50
C GLY A 15 8.30 -14.90 -10.84
N ARG A 16 9.22 -14.45 -9.98
CA ARG A 16 10.10 -13.29 -10.24
C ARG A 16 10.88 -13.46 -11.53
N ARG A 17 11.49 -14.64 -11.72
CA ARG A 17 12.31 -14.94 -12.88
C ARG A 17 11.49 -14.93 -14.17
N LEU A 18 10.26 -15.46 -14.15
CA LEU A 18 9.35 -15.41 -15.30
C LEU A 18 9.07 -13.96 -15.73
N LEU A 19 8.74 -13.08 -14.78
CA LEU A 19 8.44 -11.67 -15.07
C LEU A 19 9.68 -10.91 -15.56
N GLN A 20 10.85 -11.21 -15.00
CA GLN A 20 12.13 -10.61 -15.42
C GLN A 20 12.55 -11.08 -16.82
N GLN A 21 12.43 -12.37 -17.14
CA GLN A 21 12.74 -12.91 -18.47
C GLN A 21 11.85 -12.27 -19.56
N ARG A 22 10.57 -12.09 -19.23
CA ARG A 22 9.60 -11.38 -20.07
C ARG A 22 9.83 -9.87 -20.13
N GLY A 23 10.65 -9.31 -19.24
CA GLY A 23 10.93 -7.89 -19.14
C GLY A 23 9.67 -7.08 -18.85
N ILE A 24 8.87 -7.56 -17.90
CA ILE A 24 7.64 -6.87 -17.55
C ILE A 24 7.86 -6.16 -16.21
N PRO A 25 7.67 -4.83 -16.13
CA PRO A 25 7.84 -4.11 -14.88
C PRO A 25 6.74 -4.48 -13.88
N TYR A 26 7.14 -4.87 -12.68
CA TYR A 26 6.25 -5.22 -11.56
C TYR A 26 6.69 -4.56 -10.27
N SER A 27 5.73 -4.39 -9.35
CA SER A 27 6.02 -4.09 -7.95
C SER A 27 5.94 -5.38 -7.14
N GLU A 28 6.93 -5.64 -6.28
CA GLU A 28 6.89 -6.79 -5.37
C GLU A 28 6.43 -6.38 -3.97
N ARG A 29 5.49 -7.14 -3.41
CA ARG A 29 4.94 -6.97 -2.08
C ARG A 29 5.20 -8.20 -1.21
N LEU A 30 5.92 -8.01 -0.12
CA LEU A 30 6.26 -9.08 0.81
C LEU A 30 5.16 -9.29 1.85
N VAL A 31 4.81 -10.56 2.04
CA VAL A 31 3.95 -11.05 3.11
C VAL A 31 4.85 -11.59 4.21
N THR A 32 4.97 -10.83 5.29
CA THR A 32 5.87 -11.14 6.42
C THR A 32 5.13 -11.25 7.75
N SER A 33 3.92 -10.69 7.83
CA SER A 33 3.09 -10.67 9.03
C SER A 33 1.69 -11.21 8.73
N ASP A 34 0.94 -11.61 9.76
CA ASP A 34 -0.47 -12.00 9.59
C ASP A 34 -1.33 -10.84 9.02
N ALA A 35 -0.99 -9.60 9.40
CA ALA A 35 -1.61 -8.41 8.81
C ALA A 35 -1.41 -8.33 7.28
N ASP A 36 -0.23 -8.72 6.78
CA ASP A 36 0.03 -8.82 5.35
C ASP A 36 -0.79 -9.97 4.74
N ALA A 37 -0.85 -11.13 5.40
CA ALA A 37 -1.62 -12.27 4.90
C ALA A 37 -3.12 -11.92 4.78
N ALA A 38 -3.68 -11.22 5.78
CA ALA A 38 -5.05 -10.73 5.73
C ALA A 38 -5.27 -9.65 4.66
N ALA A 39 -4.27 -8.81 4.38
CA ALA A 39 -4.34 -7.85 3.28
C ALA A 39 -4.28 -8.56 1.91
N LEU A 40 -3.44 -9.58 1.79
CA LEU A 40 -3.35 -10.42 0.60
C LEU A 40 -4.70 -11.10 0.33
N GLU A 41 -5.31 -11.71 1.34
CA GLU A 41 -6.62 -12.34 1.24
C GLU A 41 -7.71 -11.38 0.74
N ARG A 42 -7.73 -10.14 1.22
CA ARG A 42 -8.67 -9.12 0.71
C ARG A 42 -8.40 -8.71 -0.73
N THR A 43 -7.15 -8.82 -1.17
CA THR A 43 -6.72 -8.39 -2.51
C THR A 43 -6.92 -9.48 -3.57
N VAL A 44 -6.55 -10.72 -3.25
CA VAL A 44 -6.56 -11.84 -4.21
C VAL A 44 -7.53 -12.97 -3.83
N GLY A 45 -8.22 -12.87 -2.69
CA GLY A 45 -9.17 -13.86 -2.21
C GLY A 45 -8.52 -15.09 -1.55
N ALA A 46 -7.21 -15.09 -1.33
CA ALA A 46 -6.48 -16.20 -0.71
C ALA A 46 -5.19 -15.71 -0.02
N ARG A 47 -4.69 -16.47 0.96
CA ARG A 47 -3.39 -16.25 1.63
C ARG A 47 -2.24 -17.03 0.98
N THR A 48 -2.39 -17.40 -0.28
CA THR A 48 -1.43 -18.25 -1.01
C THR A 48 -0.43 -17.39 -1.77
N VAL A 49 0.85 -17.65 -1.56
CA VAL A 49 1.96 -17.05 -2.33
C VAL A 49 2.66 -18.11 -3.19
N PRO A 50 3.22 -17.75 -4.36
CA PRO A 50 3.13 -16.41 -4.96
C PRO A 50 1.73 -16.11 -5.48
N ALA A 51 1.36 -14.83 -5.50
CA ALA A 51 0.15 -14.35 -6.16
C ALA A 51 0.51 -13.18 -7.07
N LEU A 52 -0.23 -13.00 -8.17
CA LEU A 52 0.02 -11.95 -9.16
C LEU A 52 -1.27 -11.21 -9.48
N THR A 53 -1.26 -9.88 -9.39
CA THR A 53 -2.38 -9.04 -9.84
C THR A 53 -2.03 -8.30 -11.13
N ILE A 54 -2.89 -8.49 -12.13
CA ILE A 54 -2.80 -7.86 -13.46
C ILE A 54 -4.06 -7.03 -13.65
N GLY A 55 -3.98 -5.73 -13.38
CA GLY A 55 -5.17 -4.86 -13.35
C GLY A 55 -6.16 -5.35 -12.30
N ALA A 56 -7.36 -5.74 -12.73
CA ALA A 56 -8.41 -6.30 -11.87
C ALA A 56 -8.34 -7.83 -11.71
N GLN A 57 -7.44 -8.51 -12.42
CA GLN A 57 -7.32 -9.98 -12.36
C GLN A 57 -6.30 -10.38 -11.30
N ALA A 58 -6.59 -11.45 -10.56
CA ALA A 58 -5.71 -12.00 -9.53
C ALA A 58 -5.46 -13.49 -9.77
N LEU A 59 -4.19 -13.86 -9.90
CA LEU A 59 -3.69 -15.23 -10.04
C LEU A 59 -3.09 -15.67 -8.71
N ARG A 60 -3.36 -16.90 -8.31
CA ARG A 60 -2.98 -17.45 -7.00
C ARG A 60 -2.15 -18.70 -7.21
N GLY A 61 -1.03 -18.80 -6.51
CA GLY A 61 -0.04 -19.83 -6.75
C GLY A 61 0.75 -19.59 -8.04
N LEU A 62 1.86 -20.31 -8.18
CA LEU A 62 2.64 -20.29 -9.41
C LEU A 62 2.13 -21.36 -10.37
N SER A 63 1.71 -20.93 -11.56
CA SER A 63 1.57 -21.80 -12.74
C SER A 63 2.13 -21.02 -13.92
N GLU A 64 3.32 -21.40 -14.39
CA GLU A 64 4.02 -20.68 -15.45
C GLU A 64 3.18 -20.56 -16.73
N MET A 65 2.40 -21.60 -17.03
CA MET A 65 1.53 -21.67 -18.20
C MET A 65 0.33 -20.72 -18.06
N GLU A 66 -0.31 -20.70 -16.90
CA GLU A 66 -1.43 -19.79 -16.62
C GLU A 66 -0.97 -18.33 -16.58
N TRP A 67 0.11 -18.05 -15.86
CA TRP A 67 0.68 -16.72 -15.77
C TRP A 67 1.08 -16.20 -17.15
N THR A 68 1.74 -17.03 -17.96
CA THR A 68 2.07 -16.70 -19.35
C THR A 68 0.82 -16.35 -20.16
N ALA A 69 -0.23 -17.16 -20.08
CA ALA A 69 -1.47 -16.95 -20.84
C ALA A 69 -2.15 -15.63 -20.44
N TYR A 70 -2.22 -15.34 -19.15
CA TYR A 70 -2.80 -14.09 -18.66
C TYR A 70 -1.95 -12.86 -19.00
N LEU A 71 -0.63 -12.96 -18.95
CA LEU A 71 0.26 -11.88 -19.36
C LEU A 71 0.12 -11.57 -20.86
N ASP A 72 0.03 -12.60 -21.69
CA ASP A 72 -0.22 -12.46 -23.15
C ASP A 72 -1.60 -11.85 -23.43
N ALA A 73 -2.64 -12.32 -22.74
CA ALA A 73 -4.00 -11.77 -22.83
C ALA A 73 -4.09 -10.31 -22.35
N ALA A 74 -3.26 -9.92 -21.37
CA ALA A 74 -3.12 -8.54 -20.90
C ALA A 74 -2.28 -7.65 -21.85
N GLY A 75 -1.74 -8.21 -22.93
CA GLY A 75 -0.97 -7.49 -23.95
C GLY A 75 0.50 -7.30 -23.62
N TYR A 76 1.04 -8.01 -22.63
CA TYR A 76 2.48 -7.96 -22.34
C TYR A 76 3.28 -8.75 -23.38
N PRO A 77 4.40 -8.19 -23.89
CA PRO A 77 5.21 -8.87 -24.89
C PRO A 77 5.85 -10.14 -24.32
N ARG A 78 6.09 -11.13 -25.21
CA ARG A 78 6.79 -12.36 -24.85
C ARG A 78 8.29 -12.17 -24.66
N GLU A 79 8.82 -11.07 -25.16
CA GLU A 79 10.23 -10.71 -25.14
C GLU A 79 10.40 -9.38 -24.42
N SER A 80 11.48 -9.27 -23.63
CA SER A 80 11.84 -8.03 -22.94
C SER A 80 12.03 -6.89 -23.93
N ARG A 81 11.22 -5.84 -23.80
CA ARG A 81 11.44 -4.55 -24.50
C ARG A 81 12.02 -3.48 -23.58
N LEU A 82 12.49 -3.88 -22.40
CA LEU A 82 13.10 -3.01 -21.42
C LEU A 82 14.53 -2.64 -21.83
N PRO A 83 15.02 -1.45 -21.44
CA PRO A 83 16.37 -1.03 -21.71
C PRO A 83 17.40 -1.96 -21.03
N SER A 84 18.56 -2.10 -21.67
CA SER A 84 19.70 -2.84 -21.14
C SER A 84 20.10 -2.26 -19.77
N GLY A 85 20.03 -3.07 -18.72
CA GLY A 85 20.32 -2.66 -17.34
C GLY A 85 19.09 -2.39 -16.47
N TRP A 86 17.87 -2.64 -16.95
CA TRP A 86 16.69 -2.58 -16.09
C TRP A 86 16.76 -3.64 -14.98
N GLN A 87 16.48 -3.22 -13.75
CA GLN A 87 16.45 -4.06 -12.57
C GLN A 87 15.08 -3.96 -11.90
N PRO A 88 14.54 -5.07 -11.36
CA PRO A 88 13.29 -5.03 -10.63
C PRO A 88 13.43 -4.16 -9.37
N PRO A 89 12.38 -3.43 -8.97
CA PRO A 89 12.40 -2.63 -7.76
C PRO A 89 12.52 -3.53 -6.53
N THR A 90 13.11 -2.99 -5.45
CA THR A 90 13.26 -3.69 -4.18
C THR A 90 11.89 -4.06 -3.59
N PRO A 91 11.71 -5.30 -3.11
CA PRO A 91 10.43 -5.71 -2.55
C PRO A 91 10.08 -4.90 -1.30
N THR A 92 8.81 -4.49 -1.21
CA THR A 92 8.28 -3.65 -0.11
C THR A 92 7.26 -4.47 0.69
N PRO A 93 7.09 -4.30 2.01
CA PRO A 93 5.98 -4.95 2.72
C PRO A 93 4.61 -4.64 2.09
N LEU A 94 3.69 -5.61 2.14
CA LEU A 94 2.35 -5.45 1.60
C LEU A 94 1.57 -4.40 2.37
N VAL A 95 1.54 -4.52 3.69
CA VAL A 95 1.05 -3.47 4.57
C VAL A 95 2.25 -2.59 4.90
N GLU A 96 2.30 -1.40 4.30
CA GLU A 96 3.23 -0.37 4.73
C GLU A 96 2.86 -0.01 6.17
N ARG A 97 3.58 -0.60 7.12
CA ARG A 97 3.66 -0.08 8.48
C ARG A 97 4.31 1.27 8.28
N VAL A 98 3.48 2.32 8.13
CA VAL A 98 3.91 3.71 7.95
C VAL A 98 5.11 3.86 8.87
N PRO A 99 6.36 4.01 8.36
CA PRO A 99 7.37 4.57 9.21
C PRO A 99 6.73 5.90 9.57
N VAL A 100 6.39 6.05 10.85
CA VAL A 100 6.29 7.38 11.44
C VAL A 100 7.63 7.99 11.05
N ARG A 101 7.65 8.70 9.91
CA ARG A 101 8.50 9.85 9.79
C ARG A 101 8.13 10.57 11.07
N PRO A 102 9.04 10.78 12.04
CA PRO A 102 8.87 11.95 12.86
C PRO A 102 8.77 13.03 11.79
N GLN A 103 7.56 13.52 11.58
CA GLN A 103 7.30 14.72 10.82
C GLN A 103 8.37 15.65 11.35
N ALA A 104 9.38 15.92 10.52
CA ALA A 104 10.46 16.83 10.87
C ALA A 104 9.72 18.00 11.45
N ALA A 105 9.93 18.23 12.76
CA ALA A 105 9.17 19.18 13.53
C ALA A 105 9.21 20.48 12.74
N GLU A 106 8.10 20.77 12.06
CA GLU A 106 7.85 22.10 11.57
C GLU A 106 7.83 22.92 12.85
N PRO A 107 8.75 23.88 13.02
CA PRO A 107 8.76 24.69 14.21
C PRO A 107 7.40 25.39 14.25
N ALA A 108 6.53 24.91 15.14
CA ALA A 108 5.30 25.58 15.45
C ALA A 108 5.66 27.04 15.76
N PRO A 109 5.02 28.04 15.13
CA PRO A 109 5.16 29.41 15.58
C PRO A 109 4.80 29.45 17.06
N PRO A 110 5.55 30.18 17.90
CA PRO A 110 5.35 30.17 19.33
C PRO A 110 3.88 30.51 19.64
N ALA A 111 3.24 29.60 20.37
CA ALA A 111 1.94 29.82 20.94
C ALA A 111 2.03 31.05 21.85
N GLU A 112 1.55 32.19 21.33
CA GLU A 112 1.14 33.31 22.16
C GLU A 112 0.06 32.78 23.13
N PRO A 113 0.26 32.89 24.45
CA PRO A 113 -0.74 32.46 25.40
C PRO A 113 -1.94 33.40 25.29
N ALA A 114 -3.00 32.92 24.62
CA ALA A 114 -4.30 33.53 24.68
C ALA A 114 -4.75 33.58 26.15
N ALA A 115 -4.80 34.81 26.67
CA ALA A 115 -5.24 35.12 28.02
C ALA A 115 -6.64 34.53 28.32
N PRO A 116 -6.91 34.11 29.56
CA PRO A 116 -8.21 33.59 29.94
C PRO A 116 -9.26 34.69 29.82
N SER A 117 -10.23 34.48 28.92
CA SER A 117 -11.43 35.34 28.85
C SER A 117 -12.24 35.18 30.14
N THR A 118 -12.31 36.25 30.91
CA THR A 118 -13.24 36.41 32.03
C THR A 118 -14.68 36.38 31.51
N PRO A 119 -15.61 35.63 32.14
CA PRO A 119 -17.02 35.88 31.92
C PRO A 119 -17.40 37.15 32.69
N THR A 120 -17.74 38.20 31.94
CA THR A 120 -18.32 39.43 32.47
C THR A 120 -19.67 39.14 33.13
N ALA A 121 -19.86 39.71 34.32
CA ALA A 121 -21.13 39.71 35.03
C ALA A 121 -22.18 40.57 34.31
N GLU A 122 -23.45 40.18 34.45
CA GLU A 122 -24.61 41.01 34.86
C GLU A 122 -25.91 40.68 34.07
N PRO A 123 -26.94 40.13 34.74
CA PRO A 123 -28.33 40.25 34.28
C PRO A 123 -28.99 41.49 34.90
N THR A 124 -29.41 42.42 34.04
CA THR A 124 -30.16 43.63 34.36
C THR A 124 -31.60 43.29 34.79
N PRO A 125 -32.15 43.87 35.87
CA PRO A 125 -33.59 43.76 36.15
C PRO A 125 -34.36 44.88 35.44
N PRO A 126 -35.49 44.60 34.76
CA PRO A 126 -36.45 45.64 34.40
C PRO A 126 -37.34 45.96 35.60
N GLY A 127 -37.30 47.23 36.03
CA GLY A 127 -38.24 47.76 37.02
C GLY A 127 -39.61 48.12 36.42
N THR A 128 -40.63 47.95 37.27
CA THR A 128 -41.92 48.67 37.33
C THR A 128 -43.09 48.14 36.51
N LEU A 129 -44.07 47.51 37.19
CA LEU A 129 -45.51 47.66 36.93
C LEU A 129 -46.28 47.60 38.28
N ARG A 130 -47.09 48.64 38.51
CA ARG A 130 -48.00 48.85 39.65
C ARG A 130 -49.12 47.80 39.71
N PHE A 131 -49.67 47.54 40.90
CA PHE A 131 -51.07 47.78 41.30
C PHE A 131 -51.20 47.73 42.83
#